data_AF-A0A4Q1ATH2-F1
#
_entry.id   AF-A0A4Q1ATH2-F1
#
_cell.length_a   1.000
_cell.length_b   1.000
_cell.length_c   1.000
_cell.angle_alpha   90.00
_cell.angle_beta   90.00
_cell.angle_gamma   90.00
#
_symmetry.space_group_name_H-M   'P 1'
#
loop_
_entity.id
_entity.type
_entity.pdbx_description
1 polymer ?
#
loop_
_entity_poly.entity_id
_entity_poly.type
_entity_poly.pdbx_seq_one_letter_code
_entity_poly.pdbx_strand_id
1 'polypeptide(L)'
;MNLFFKIVFFIGVFYNILLLVSGDYTSDTKAMLSIFTINCFLAFFISFLFKKNKHSCKIAFFLIVLTNISFLMNTSGWNEGTMTGTSYIIPFFQYITDWLYGFLLISAFMGFIPVVLYLVFIYSIVLFFCKRKSETLYK
;
A
#
# COMPACT_ATOMS: atom_id res chain seq x y z
N MET A 1 -17.14 5.61 -9.27
CA MET A 1 -15.84 4.93 -9.44
C MET A 1 -16.06 3.80 -10.43
N ASN A 2 -15.14 3.53 -11.36
CA ASN A 2 -15.29 2.39 -12.28
C ASN A 2 -15.48 1.11 -11.45
N LEU A 3 -16.41 0.24 -11.86
CA LEU A 3 -16.75 -1.00 -11.18
C LEU A 3 -15.50 -1.85 -10.92
N PHE A 4 -14.57 -1.87 -11.88
CA PHE A 4 -13.29 -2.56 -11.75
C PHE A 4 -12.52 -2.15 -10.47
N PHE A 5 -12.29 -0.86 -10.24
CA PHE A 5 -11.53 -0.39 -9.07
C PHE A 5 -12.28 -0.59 -7.75
N LYS A 6 -13.63 -0.60 -7.76
CA LYS A 6 -14.42 -1.03 -6.59
C LYS A 6 -14.13 -2.47 -6.23
N ILE A 7 -14.19 -3.36 -7.22
CA ILE A 7 -13.95 -4.79 -7.03
C ILE A 7 -12.53 -5.03 -6.49
N VAL A 8 -11.51 -4.41 -7.09
CA VAL A 8 -10.11 -4.53 -6.64
C VAL A 8 -9.96 -4.08 -5.18
N PHE A 9 -10.57 -2.95 -4.79
CA PHE A 9 -10.54 -2.49 -3.40
C PHE A 9 -11.21 -3.49 -2.44
N PHE A 10 -12.41 -3.97 -2.78
CA PHE A 10 -13.15 -4.91 -1.93
C PHE A 10 -12.47 -6.28 -1.81
N ILE A 11 -11.82 -6.76 -2.89
CA ILE A 11 -10.98 -7.96 -2.83
C ILE A 11 -9.84 -7.76 -1.83
N GLY A 12 -9.16 -6.60 -1.87
CA GLY A 12 -8.10 -6.29 -0.91
C GLY A 12 -8.61 -6.23 0.53
N VAL A 13 -9.75 -5.59 0.78
CA VAL A 13 -10.39 -5.57 2.11
C VAL A 13 -10.73 -6.99 2.58
N PHE A 14 -11.36 -7.79 1.72
CA PHE A 14 -11.74 -9.17 2.02
C PHE A 14 -10.51 -10.03 2.35
N TYR A 15 -9.44 -9.91 1.57
CA TYR A 15 -8.18 -10.61 1.82
C TYR A 15 -7.57 -10.22 3.18
N ASN A 16 -7.56 -8.93 3.53
CA ASN A 16 -7.08 -8.49 4.85
C ASN A 16 -7.97 -9.01 6.00
N ILE A 17 -9.29 -9.09 5.82
CA ILE A 17 -10.19 -9.70 6.80
C ILE A 17 -9.87 -11.20 6.97
N LEU A 18 -9.67 -11.92 5.88
CA LEU A 18 -9.28 -13.34 5.95
C LEU A 18 -7.96 -13.53 6.71
N LEU A 19 -6.96 -12.70 6.44
CA LEU A 19 -5.69 -12.74 7.16
C LEU A 19 -5.89 -12.50 8.67
N LEU A 20 -6.69 -11.51 9.05
CA LEU A 20 -7.00 -11.24 10.46
C LEU A 20 -7.72 -12.41 11.15
N VAL A 21 -8.69 -13.02 10.45
CA VAL A 21 -9.47 -14.15 10.99
C VAL A 21 -8.64 -15.43 11.06
N SER A 22 -7.66 -15.61 10.17
CA SER A 22 -6.78 -16.78 10.18
C SER A 22 -5.96 -16.93 11.46
N GLY A 23 -5.73 -15.81 12.18
CA GLY A 23 -4.92 -15.79 13.39
C GLY A 23 -3.42 -16.00 13.15
N ASP A 24 -2.97 -16.10 11.89
CA ASP A 24 -1.57 -16.32 11.54
C ASP A 24 -0.83 -14.99 11.36
N TYR A 25 -0.22 -14.51 12.45
CA TYR A 25 0.48 -13.23 12.53
C TYR A 25 1.98 -13.36 12.26
N THR A 26 2.35 -14.03 11.17
CA THR A 26 3.73 -14.00 10.64
C THR A 26 4.18 -12.56 10.32
N SER A 27 5.49 -12.37 10.16
CA SER A 27 6.05 -11.08 9.74
C SER A 27 5.44 -10.58 8.42
N ASP A 28 5.16 -11.48 7.49
CA ASP A 28 4.56 -11.15 6.19
C ASP A 28 3.10 -10.70 6.34
N THR A 29 2.31 -11.42 7.14
CA THR A 29 0.92 -11.02 7.42
C THR A 29 0.87 -9.63 8.07
N LYS A 30 1.77 -9.35 9.02
CA LYS A 30 1.89 -8.03 9.64
C LYS A 30 2.28 -6.97 8.62
N ALA A 31 3.20 -7.26 7.70
CA ALA A 31 3.59 -6.33 6.65
C ALA A 31 2.41 -5.97 5.74
N MET A 32 1.71 -6.98 5.22
CA MET A 32 0.56 -6.79 4.34
C MET A 32 -0.54 -5.95 5.02
N LEU A 33 -0.91 -6.29 6.26
CA LEU A 33 -1.92 -5.57 7.04
C LEU A 33 -1.50 -4.13 7.33
N SER A 34 -0.25 -3.91 7.77
CA SER A 34 0.28 -2.58 8.07
C SER A 34 0.34 -1.70 6.82
N ILE A 35 0.87 -2.21 5.71
CA ILE A 35 0.94 -1.47 4.43
C ILE A 35 -0.47 -1.08 3.97
N PHE A 36 -1.43 -2.02 3.99
CA PHE A 36 -2.81 -1.74 3.61
C PHE A 36 -3.42 -0.64 4.48
N THR A 37 -3.25 -0.75 5.79
CA THR A 37 -3.80 0.20 6.78
C THR A 37 -3.17 1.58 6.63
N ILE A 38 -1.85 1.66 6.48
CA ILE A 38 -1.10 2.91 6.26
C ILE A 38 -1.55 3.58 4.96
N ASN A 39 -1.66 2.83 3.86
CA ASN A 39 -2.10 3.36 2.57
C ASN A 39 -3.54 3.90 2.64
N CYS A 40 -4.44 3.18 3.32
CA CYS A 40 -5.82 3.66 3.55
C CYS A 40 -5.85 4.93 4.41
N PHE A 41 -5.07 4.97 5.50
CA PHE A 41 -5.00 6.12 6.39
C PHE A 41 -4.46 7.35 5.66
N LEU A 42 -3.37 7.21 4.89
CA LEU A 42 -2.82 8.28 4.07
C LEU A 42 -3.83 8.77 3.03
N ALA A 43 -4.47 7.84 2.29
CA ALA A 43 -5.48 8.20 1.30
C ALA A 43 -6.64 8.99 1.93
N PHE A 44 -7.14 8.54 3.08
CA PHE A 44 -8.18 9.21 3.84
C PHE A 44 -7.73 10.60 4.33
N PHE A 45 -6.57 10.69 4.96
CA PHE A 45 -6.03 11.92 5.53
C PHE A 45 -5.76 12.99 4.47
N ILE A 46 -5.17 12.61 3.33
CA ILE A 46 -4.91 13.53 2.22
C ILE A 46 -6.23 13.98 1.57
N SER A 47 -7.18 13.06 1.38
CA SER A 47 -8.54 13.40 0.90
C SER A 47 -9.31 14.30 1.87
N PHE A 48 -8.98 14.25 3.16
CA PHE A 48 -9.51 15.14 4.17
C PHE A 48 -8.88 16.53 4.09
N LEU A 49 -7.54 16.62 4.17
CA LEU A 49 -6.78 17.87 4.15
C LEU A 49 -7.00 18.67 2.86
N PHE A 50 -6.94 18.00 1.71
CA PHE A 50 -7.03 18.63 0.39
C PHE A 50 -8.43 18.54 -0.22
N LYS A 51 -9.48 18.55 0.61
CA LYS A 51 -10.89 18.40 0.17
C LYS A 51 -11.29 19.31 -0.98
N LYS A 52 -10.75 20.54 -1.03
CA LYS A 52 -11.09 21.56 -2.05
C LYS A 52 -10.20 21.52 -3.31
N ASN A 53 -9.14 20.70 -3.31
CA ASN A 53 -8.19 20.65 -4.42
C ASN A 53 -8.57 19.55 -5.43
N LYS A 54 -8.75 19.93 -6.70
CA LYS A 54 -9.02 19.00 -7.82
C LYS A 54 -7.89 17.98 -8.04
N HIS A 55 -6.68 18.27 -7.55
CA HIS A 55 -5.50 17.41 -7.66
C HIS A 55 -5.27 16.50 -6.45
N SER A 56 -6.13 16.56 -5.42
CA SER A 56 -6.00 15.78 -4.18
C SER A 56 -5.72 14.29 -4.41
N CYS A 57 -6.34 13.67 -5.41
CA CYS A 57 -6.14 12.25 -5.70
C CYS A 57 -4.80 11.94 -6.35
N LYS A 58 -4.30 12.83 -7.21
CA LYS A 58 -2.95 12.68 -7.78
C LYS A 58 -1.90 12.84 -6.69
N ILE A 59 -2.10 13.81 -5.79
CA ILE A 59 -1.25 14.05 -4.63
C ILE A 59 -1.28 12.82 -3.70
N ALA A 60 -2.45 12.28 -3.40
CA ALA A 60 -2.61 11.09 -2.56
C ALA A 60 -1.88 9.87 -3.14
N PHE A 61 -2.07 9.60 -4.43
CA PHE A 61 -1.38 8.51 -5.12
C PHE A 61 0.14 8.67 -5.05
N PHE A 62 0.65 9.86 -5.40
CA PHE A 62 2.08 10.14 -5.39
C PHE A 62 2.69 10.00 -3.99
N LEU A 63 2.04 10.56 -2.97
CA LEU A 63 2.51 10.47 -1.59
C LEU A 63 2.52 9.03 -1.07
N ILE A 64 1.50 8.23 -1.39
CA ILE A 64 1.48 6.82 -0.99
C ILE A 64 2.61 6.03 -1.67
N VAL A 65 2.85 6.27 -2.96
CA VAL A 65 3.98 5.63 -3.67
C VAL A 65 5.30 6.03 -3.02
N LEU A 66 5.50 7.32 -2.72
CA LEU A 66 6.71 7.79 -2.03
C LEU A 66 6.86 7.15 -0.64
N THR A 67 5.79 6.99 0.13
CA THR A 67 5.85 6.31 1.43
C THR A 67 6.33 4.86 1.29
N ASN A 68 5.88 4.13 0.28
CA ASN A 68 6.34 2.75 0.03
C ASN A 68 7.81 2.71 -0.40
N ILE A 69 8.26 3.69 -1.19
CA ILE A 69 9.69 3.86 -1.51
C ILE A 69 10.49 4.17 -0.23
N SER A 70 9.99 5.03 0.67
CA SER A 70 10.65 5.30 1.95
C SER A 70 10.78 4.07 2.83
N PHE A 71 9.81 3.15 2.80
CA PHE A 71 9.96 1.86 3.48
C PHE A 71 11.06 0.99 2.87
N LEU A 72 11.22 0.95 1.54
CA LEU A 72 12.35 0.27 0.90
C LEU A 72 13.70 0.88 1.29
N MET A 73 13.75 2.20 1.45
CA MET A 73 14.96 2.93 1.88
C MET A 73 15.26 2.78 3.38
N ASN A 74 14.42 2.06 4.15
CA ASN A 74 14.59 1.89 5.59
C ASN A 74 15.76 0.97 5.96
N THR A 75 16.30 0.18 5.02
CA THR A 75 17.38 -0.77 5.30
C THR A 75 18.57 -0.60 4.37
N SER A 76 19.72 -1.07 4.82
CA SER A 76 20.93 -1.26 4.01
C SER A 76 21.36 -2.72 4.01
N GLY A 77 21.95 -3.17 2.90
CA GLY A 77 22.48 -4.53 2.75
C GLY A 77 21.41 -5.62 2.86
N TRP A 78 20.23 -5.40 2.29
CA TRP A 78 19.22 -6.47 2.22
C TRP A 78 19.74 -7.67 1.43
N ASN A 79 19.60 -8.87 2.00
CA ASN A 79 20.15 -10.11 1.46
C ASN A 79 19.03 -11.05 1.01
N GLU A 80 19.10 -11.48 -0.25
CA GLU A 80 18.12 -12.37 -0.89
C GLU A 80 17.99 -13.74 -0.20
N GLY A 81 19.10 -14.28 0.31
CA GLY A 81 19.13 -15.60 0.94
C GLY A 81 18.51 -15.63 2.33
N THR A 82 18.67 -14.55 3.10
CA THR A 82 18.08 -14.44 4.45
C THR A 82 16.75 -13.69 4.47
N MET A 83 16.38 -13.03 3.37
CA MET A 83 15.21 -12.15 3.25
C MET A 83 15.21 -11.01 4.28
N THR A 84 16.39 -10.59 4.73
CA THR A 84 16.55 -9.60 5.80
C THR A 84 17.68 -8.62 5.50
N GLY A 85 17.54 -7.42 6.05
CA GLY A 85 18.52 -6.34 6.05
C GLY A 85 19.59 -6.48 7.13
N THR A 86 20.78 -5.95 6.86
CA THR A 86 21.88 -5.91 7.83
C THR A 86 21.67 -4.83 8.91
N SER A 87 20.98 -3.74 8.57
CA SER A 87 20.64 -2.67 9.49
C SER A 87 19.38 -1.94 9.06
N TYR A 88 18.65 -1.34 10.01
CA TYR A 88 17.40 -0.61 9.77
C TYR A 88 17.44 0.76 10.43
N ILE A 89 17.01 1.80 9.71
CA ILE A 89 16.89 3.16 10.22
C ILE A 89 15.79 3.21 11.28
N ILE A 90 14.63 2.63 10.97
CA ILE A 90 13.50 2.46 11.89
C ILE A 90 13.24 0.95 12.05
N PRO A 91 13.73 0.32 13.13
CA PRO A 91 13.58 -1.13 13.36
C PRO A 91 12.13 -1.58 13.41
N PHE A 92 11.22 -0.73 13.88
CA PHE A 92 9.79 -1.03 13.92
C PHE A 92 9.21 -1.36 12.54
N PHE A 93 9.76 -0.81 11.44
CA PHE A 93 9.29 -1.07 10.07
C PHE A 93 10.09 -2.16 9.34
N GLN A 94 10.91 -2.92 10.05
CA GLN A 94 11.71 -4.01 9.47
C GLN A 94 10.84 -4.97 8.64
N TYR A 95 9.75 -5.49 9.21
CA TYR A 95 8.89 -6.47 8.53
C TYR A 95 8.25 -5.92 7.25
N ILE A 96 7.90 -4.61 7.21
CA ILE A 96 7.41 -3.94 5.99
C ILE A 96 8.52 -3.90 4.94
N THR A 97 9.72 -3.54 5.36
CA THR A 97 10.88 -3.37 4.49
C THR A 97 11.25 -4.69 3.83
N ASP A 98 11.42 -5.74 4.64
CA ASP A 98 11.80 -7.08 4.18
C ASP A 98 10.75 -7.66 3.22
N TRP A 99 9.47 -7.49 3.54
CA TRP A 99 8.38 -7.91 2.67
C TRP A 99 8.39 -7.18 1.33
N LEU A 100 8.62 -5.86 1.31
CA LEU A 100 8.69 -5.07 0.08
C LEU A 100 9.89 -5.47 -0.79
N TYR A 101 11.06 -5.78 -0.20
CA TYR A 101 12.19 -6.31 -0.96
C TYR A 101 11.91 -7.71 -1.52
N GLY A 102 11.34 -8.62 -0.73
CA GLY A 102 10.91 -9.94 -1.21
C GLY A 102 9.90 -9.82 -2.35
N PHE A 103 8.95 -8.88 -2.23
CA PHE A 103 7.99 -8.56 -3.27
C PHE A 103 8.67 -8.03 -4.56
N LEU A 104 9.67 -7.16 -4.44
CA LEU A 104 10.45 -6.69 -5.59
C LEU A 104 11.26 -7.81 -6.25
N LEU A 105 11.87 -8.69 -5.45
CA LEU A 105 12.61 -9.84 -5.96
C LEU A 105 11.71 -10.76 -6.80
N ILE A 106 10.55 -11.14 -6.27
CA ILE A 106 9.55 -11.93 -7.01
C ILE A 106 9.11 -11.19 -8.27
N SER A 107 8.92 -9.87 -8.18
CA SER A 107 8.53 -9.04 -9.32
C SER A 107 9.56 -9.03 -10.44
N ALA A 108 10.86 -9.06 -10.12
CA ALA A 108 11.93 -9.11 -11.12
C ALA A 108 11.83 -10.39 -11.97
N PHE A 109 11.51 -11.53 -11.36
CA PHE A 109 11.33 -12.80 -12.07
C PHE A 109 10.00 -12.92 -12.81
N MET A 110 8.98 -12.15 -12.43
CA MET A 110 7.65 -12.16 -13.04
C MET A 110 7.43 -11.00 -14.03
N GLY A 111 8.49 -10.37 -14.55
CA GLY A 111 8.38 -9.30 -15.54
C GLY A 111 7.64 -8.05 -15.01
N PHE A 112 7.84 -7.71 -13.74
CA PHE A 112 7.22 -6.58 -13.03
C PHE A 112 5.69 -6.63 -12.89
N ILE A 113 5.04 -7.75 -13.23
CA ILE A 113 3.59 -7.92 -13.10
C ILE A 113 3.10 -7.62 -11.67
N PRO A 114 3.73 -8.13 -10.59
CA PRO A 114 3.25 -7.83 -9.24
C PRO A 114 3.33 -6.34 -8.91
N VAL A 115 4.41 -5.64 -9.29
CA VAL A 115 4.53 -4.17 -9.11
C VAL A 115 3.39 -3.43 -9.81
N VAL A 116 3.05 -3.79 -11.04
CA VAL A 116 1.93 -3.16 -11.78
C VAL A 116 0.60 -3.40 -11.06
N LEU A 117 0.34 -4.64 -10.61
CA LEU A 117 -0.86 -4.95 -9.83
C LEU A 117 -0.93 -4.17 -8.52
N TYR A 118 0.21 -3.99 -7.85
CA TYR A 118 0.31 -3.21 -6.62
C TYR A 118 0.02 -1.72 -6.85
N LEU A 119 0.49 -1.14 -7.94
CA LEU A 119 0.15 0.25 -8.32
C LEU A 119 -1.34 0.41 -8.65
N VAL A 120 -1.94 -0.57 -9.35
CA VAL A 120 -3.39 -0.61 -9.59
C VAL A 120 -4.16 -0.71 -8.27
N PHE A 121 -3.66 -1.49 -7.32
CA PHE A 121 -4.23 -1.61 -5.99
C PHE A 121 -4.17 -0.29 -5.21
N ILE A 122 -3.01 0.37 -5.14
CA ILE A 122 -2.87 1.70 -4.52
C ILE A 122 -3.84 2.70 -5.17
N TYR A 123 -3.91 2.71 -6.50
CA TYR A 123 -4.80 3.61 -7.22
C TYR A 123 -6.27 3.36 -6.86
N SER A 124 -6.66 2.09 -6.68
CA SER A 124 -8.01 1.71 -6.22
C SER A 124 -8.32 2.25 -4.83
N ILE A 125 -7.38 2.15 -3.88
CA ILE A 125 -7.51 2.74 -2.53
C ILE A 125 -7.73 4.25 -2.62
N VAL A 126 -6.87 4.94 -3.37
CA VAL A 126 -6.96 6.40 -3.54
C VAL A 126 -8.31 6.82 -4.10
N LEU A 127 -8.78 6.18 -5.18
CA LEU A 127 -10.06 6.49 -5.80
C LEU A 127 -11.25 6.28 -4.86
N PHE A 128 -11.20 5.24 -4.02
CA PHE A 128 -12.25 4.95 -3.05
C PHE A 128 -12.45 6.11 -2.06
N PHE A 129 -11.36 6.62 -1.48
CA PHE A 129 -11.44 7.72 -0.51
C PHE A 129 -11.69 9.09 -1.16
N CYS A 130 -11.11 9.33 -2.33
CA CYS A 130 -11.25 10.59 -3.04
C CYS A 130 -12.67 10.84 -3.58
N LYS A 131 -13.28 9.83 -4.22
CA LYS A 131 -14.52 10.05 -4.98
C LYS A 131 -15.75 10.24 -4.10
N ARG A 132 -15.73 9.74 -2.84
CA ARG A 132 -16.81 9.89 -1.87
C ARG A 132 -17.24 11.35 -1.63
N LYS A 133 -16.36 12.32 -1.91
CA LYS A 133 -16.63 13.76 -1.72
C LYS A 133 -17.05 14.52 -2.98
N SER A 134 -16.74 14.04 -4.18
CA SER A 134 -17.19 14.69 -5.43
C SER A 134 -18.71 14.64 -5.57
N GLU A 135 -19.36 13.61 -5.05
CA GLU A 135 -20.82 13.44 -5.13
C GLU A 135 -21.57 14.21 -4.03
N THR A 136 -20.89 14.67 -2.97
CA THR A 136 -21.48 15.45 -1.85
C THR A 136 -21.31 16.96 -1.99
N LEU A 137 -20.51 17.44 -2.95
CA LEU A 137 -20.25 18.87 -3.15
C LEU A 137 -21.10 19.49 -4.28
N TYR A 138 -21.88 18.66 -5.00
CA TYR A 138 -22.79 19.05 -6.07
C TYR A 138 -24.25 18.66 -5.78
N LYS A 139 -24.58 18.38 -4.51
CA LYS A 139 -25.93 18.37 -3.96
C LYS A 139 -26.03 19.48 -2.95
#